data_AF-A0A382QXQ1-F1
#
_entry.id   AF-A0A382QXQ1-F1
#
_cell.length_a   1.000
_cell.length_b   1.000
_cell.length_c   1.000
_cell.angle_alpha   90.00
_cell.angle_beta   90.00
_cell.angle_gamma   90.00
#
_symmetry.space_group_name_H-M   'P 1'
#
loop_
_entity.id
_entity.type
_entity.pdbx_description
1 polymer ?
#
loop_
_entity_poly.entity_id
_entity_poly.type
_entity_poly.pdbx_seq_one_letter_code
_entity_poly.pdbx_strand_id
1 'polypeptide(L)'
;MAKGRRGTTFAVILLLLPLLSVISYEIGMDIAPVASAASDCSLGEQPGTLNEDMVEDFKLTGSGWIGDGDRWAEDEEDYQITYRDLSSLTASFYTSFVLNNDSAVGLRMNLTTGWKYTICVNLQPLNGSEERPIADVYLLQENDFSQYEFDFDSRHNDWDGMRDDIAHSTPWLQNLILWHPF
;
A
#
# COMPACT_ATOMS: atom_id res chain seq x y z
N MET A 1 -28.18 -31.29 -38.40
CA MET A 1 -26.87 -30.75 -37.96
C MET A 1 -27.05 -29.29 -37.55
N ALA A 2 -27.19 -28.97 -36.25
CA ALA A 2 -27.34 -27.58 -35.79
C ALA A 2 -26.71 -27.35 -34.40
N LYS A 3 -25.60 -28.06 -34.09
CA LYS A 3 -24.96 -28.02 -32.77
C LYS A 3 -23.69 -27.15 -32.71
N GLY A 4 -23.05 -26.88 -33.86
CA GLY A 4 -21.81 -26.09 -33.92
C GLY A 4 -22.00 -24.56 -33.89
N ARG A 5 -23.14 -24.04 -34.35
CA ARG A 5 -23.38 -22.58 -34.52
C ARG A 5 -23.64 -21.84 -33.20
N ARG A 6 -24.08 -22.56 -32.17
CA ARG A 6 -24.29 -22.01 -30.81
C ARG A 6 -22.99 -21.93 -30.01
N GLY A 7 -22.11 -22.92 -30.12
CA GLY A 7 -20.81 -22.89 -29.42
C GLY A 7 -19.89 -21.77 -29.91
N THR A 8 -19.87 -21.52 -31.23
CA THR A 8 -19.07 -20.44 -31.80
C THR A 8 -19.58 -19.05 -31.42
N THR A 9 -20.90 -18.87 -31.30
CA THR A 9 -21.47 -17.59 -30.86
C THR A 9 -21.18 -17.31 -29.38
N PHE A 10 -21.25 -18.32 -28.50
CA PHE A 10 -20.86 -18.18 -27.10
C PHE A 10 -19.37 -17.87 -26.92
N ALA A 11 -18.49 -18.52 -27.68
CA ALA A 11 -17.05 -18.25 -27.63
C ALA A 11 -16.70 -16.83 -28.09
N VAL A 12 -17.37 -16.34 -29.15
CA VAL A 12 -17.20 -14.97 -29.63
C VAL A 12 -17.68 -13.95 -28.60
N ILE A 13 -18.81 -14.19 -27.92
CA ILE A 13 -19.29 -13.30 -26.86
C ILE A 13 -18.30 -13.25 -25.68
N LEU A 14 -17.76 -14.40 -25.25
CA LEU A 14 -16.78 -14.46 -24.16
C LEU A 14 -15.48 -13.72 -24.50
N LEU A 15 -15.03 -13.78 -25.76
CA LEU A 15 -13.83 -13.05 -26.22
C LEU A 15 -14.08 -11.54 -26.40
N LEU A 16 -15.33 -11.11 -26.60
CA LEU A 16 -15.70 -9.69 -26.76
C LEU A 16 -16.01 -8.98 -25.43
N LEU A 17 -16.31 -9.72 -24.35
CA LEU A 17 -16.52 -9.15 -23.00
C LEU A 17 -15.37 -8.26 -22.50
N PRO A 18 -14.08 -8.64 -22.60
CA PRO A 18 -12.98 -7.78 -22.15
C PRO A 18 -12.75 -6.55 -23.05
N LEU A 19 -13.25 -6.56 -24.29
CA LEU A 19 -13.19 -5.37 -25.17
C LEU A 19 -14.25 -4.33 -24.80
N LEU A 20 -15.39 -4.76 -24.24
CA LEU A 20 -16.44 -3.84 -23.76
C LEU A 20 -16.00 -3.03 -22.54
N SER A 21 -15.16 -3.57 -21.66
CA SER A 21 -14.58 -2.80 -20.54
C SER A 21 -13.63 -1.70 -21.04
N VAL A 22 -12.86 -1.97 -22.11
CA VAL A 22 -11.97 -0.96 -22.72
C VAL A 22 -12.77 0.16 -23.40
N ILE A 23 -13.87 -0.17 -24.10
CA ILE A 23 -14.74 0.83 -24.73
C ILE A 23 -15.46 1.68 -23.67
N SER A 24 -15.84 1.07 -22.53
CA SER A 24 -16.51 1.78 -21.43
C SER A 24 -15.65 2.90 -20.83
N TYR A 25 -14.32 2.73 -20.83
CA TYR A 25 -13.35 3.74 -20.38
C TYR A 25 -13.34 4.98 -21.29
N GLU A 26 -13.39 4.79 -22.61
CA GLU A 26 -13.35 5.89 -23.60
C GLU A 26 -14.68 6.67 -23.71
N ILE A 27 -15.81 6.05 -23.38
CA ILE A 27 -17.13 6.70 -23.44
C ILE A 27 -17.54 7.41 -22.13
N GLY A 28 -16.65 7.46 -21.13
CA GLY A 28 -16.93 8.13 -19.85
C GLY A 28 -18.06 7.48 -19.05
N MET A 29 -18.33 6.18 -19.29
CA MET A 29 -19.23 5.41 -18.44
C MET A 29 -18.45 4.95 -17.20
N ASP A 30 -18.45 5.80 -16.19
CA ASP A 30 -17.87 5.51 -14.88
C ASP A 30 -18.66 4.39 -14.19
N ILE A 31 -18.15 3.15 -14.28
CA ILE A 31 -18.70 1.96 -13.59
C ILE A 31 -18.53 2.09 -12.05
N ALA A 32 -17.68 3.00 -11.61
CA ALA A 32 -17.50 3.36 -10.21
C ALA A 32 -17.54 4.89 -10.06
N PRO A 33 -18.13 5.44 -8.98
CA PRO A 33 -18.12 6.87 -8.74
C PRO A 33 -16.68 7.40 -8.70
N VAL A 34 -16.45 8.56 -9.32
CA VAL A 34 -15.17 9.28 -9.24
C VAL A 34 -14.78 9.42 -7.78
N ALA A 35 -13.67 8.79 -7.39
CA ALA A 35 -13.11 8.94 -6.05
C ALA A 35 -12.56 10.36 -5.92
N SER A 36 -13.26 11.20 -5.16
CA SER A 36 -12.78 12.53 -4.78
C SER A 36 -12.14 12.42 -3.40
N ALA A 37 -10.91 12.95 -3.25
CA ALA A 37 -10.29 13.09 -1.95
C ALA A 37 -11.15 14.04 -1.08
N ALA A 38 -11.43 13.64 0.15
CA ALA A 38 -12.08 14.52 1.11
C ALA A 38 -11.20 15.76 1.32
N SER A 39 -11.83 16.94 1.38
CA SER A 39 -11.11 18.21 1.55
C SER A 39 -10.55 18.41 2.96
N ASP A 40 -10.99 17.61 3.93
CA ASP A 40 -10.53 17.64 5.31
C ASP A 40 -10.82 16.32 6.03
N CYS A 41 -10.03 16.00 7.05
CA CYS A 41 -10.24 14.88 7.98
C CYS A 41 -11.19 15.26 9.13
N SER A 42 -12.14 16.17 8.90
CA SER A 42 -13.08 16.63 9.93
C SER A 42 -14.01 15.48 10.34
N LEU A 43 -13.68 14.85 11.46
CA LEU A 43 -14.40 13.73 12.05
C LEU A 43 -15.74 14.23 12.61
N GLY A 44 -16.85 13.92 11.95
CA GLY A 44 -18.18 14.23 12.49
C GLY A 44 -18.49 13.49 13.79
N GLU A 45 -17.94 12.28 13.95
CA GLU A 45 -18.01 11.45 15.14
C GLU A 45 -16.58 11.10 15.54
N GLN A 46 -16.19 11.31 16.80
CA GLN A 46 -14.80 11.09 17.22
C GLN A 46 -14.47 9.59 17.06
N PRO A 47 -13.43 9.25 16.29
CA PRO A 47 -13.00 7.88 16.10
C PRO A 47 -12.54 7.30 17.43
N GLY A 48 -12.74 6.00 17.60
CA GLY A 48 -12.32 5.30 18.81
C GLY A 48 -10.79 5.25 18.95
N THR A 49 -10.34 4.76 20.10
CA THR A 49 -8.92 4.40 20.29
C THR A 49 -8.52 3.30 19.31
N LEU A 50 -7.24 3.28 18.93
CA LEU A 50 -6.70 2.21 18.10
C LEU A 50 -6.94 0.85 18.78
N ASN A 51 -7.52 -0.10 18.04
CA ASN A 51 -7.70 -1.46 18.49
C ASN A 51 -6.59 -2.30 17.86
N GLU A 52 -5.63 -2.70 18.70
CA GLU A 52 -4.48 -3.49 18.27
C GLU A 52 -4.92 -4.81 17.62
N ASP A 53 -6.03 -5.42 18.01
CA ASP A 53 -6.52 -6.65 17.36
C ASP A 53 -6.92 -6.43 15.89
N MET A 54 -7.24 -5.21 15.47
CA MET A 54 -7.69 -4.87 14.11
C MET A 54 -6.64 -4.14 13.26
N VAL A 55 -5.73 -3.42 13.92
CA VAL A 55 -4.74 -2.56 13.28
C VAL A 55 -3.39 -2.79 13.94
N GLU A 56 -2.36 -2.89 13.12
CA GLU A 56 -0.97 -2.90 13.56
C GLU A 56 -0.24 -1.72 12.91
N ASP A 57 0.52 -0.99 13.69
CA ASP A 57 1.42 0.05 13.24
C ASP A 57 2.86 -0.45 13.21
N PHE A 58 3.63 0.05 12.23
CA PHE A 58 5.03 -0.31 12.08
C PHE A 58 5.82 0.87 11.50
N LYS A 59 7.14 0.80 11.68
CA LYS A 59 8.08 1.77 11.15
C LYS A 59 9.22 1.06 10.43
N LEU A 60 9.60 1.58 9.28
CA LEU A 60 10.80 1.17 8.56
C LEU A 60 11.84 2.28 8.73
N THR A 61 12.93 1.95 9.41
CA THR A 61 14.12 2.79 9.58
C THR A 61 15.31 2.11 8.95
N GLY A 62 16.25 2.88 8.41
CA GLY A 62 17.35 2.42 7.54
C GLY A 62 18.39 1.46 8.11
N SER A 63 18.09 0.65 9.12
CA SER A 63 18.85 -0.56 9.46
C SER A 63 18.01 -1.75 9.05
N GLY A 64 18.23 -2.22 7.84
CA GLY A 64 17.43 -3.28 7.30
C GLY A 64 17.77 -4.66 7.90
N TRP A 65 17.01 -5.65 7.44
CA TRP A 65 16.77 -6.98 8.00
C TRP A 65 15.66 -7.03 9.06
N ILE A 66 14.54 -7.59 8.64
CA ILE A 66 13.79 -8.52 9.50
C ILE A 66 14.77 -9.64 9.89
N GLY A 67 15.33 -9.54 11.09
CA GLY A 67 16.00 -10.63 11.79
C GLY A 67 17.44 -10.94 11.37
N ASP A 68 18.38 -10.00 11.54
CA ASP A 68 19.69 -10.28 12.17
C ASP A 68 20.44 -8.95 12.37
N GLY A 69 19.91 -8.11 13.27
CA GLY A 69 20.64 -6.98 13.82
C GLY A 69 21.23 -7.41 15.16
N ASP A 70 22.55 -7.40 15.28
CA ASP A 70 23.26 -7.67 16.51
C ASP A 70 22.63 -6.90 17.70
N ARG A 71 22.13 -7.70 18.63
CA ARG A 71 21.42 -7.37 19.86
C ARG A 71 22.24 -6.51 20.83
N TRP A 72 22.62 -5.27 20.49
CA TRP A 72 23.31 -4.35 21.41
C TRP A 72 23.03 -2.85 21.17
N ALA A 73 21.84 -2.47 20.73
CA ALA A 73 21.35 -1.11 20.87
C ALA A 73 20.21 -1.09 21.89
N GLU A 74 20.46 -0.44 23.02
CA GLU A 74 19.50 -0.19 24.10
C GLU A 74 18.35 0.72 23.62
N ASP A 75 17.15 0.35 24.05
CA ASP A 75 16.05 1.26 24.41
C ASP A 75 15.42 2.18 23.34
N GLU A 76 14.95 1.61 22.24
CA GLU A 76 13.72 2.13 21.61
C GLU A 76 12.72 0.97 21.44
N GLU A 77 11.44 1.18 21.79
CA GLU A 77 10.37 0.24 21.48
C GLU A 77 10.25 0.16 19.95
N ASP A 78 11.06 -0.69 19.33
CA ASP A 78 11.07 -0.87 17.89
C ASP A 78 9.70 -1.41 17.46
N TYR A 79 8.95 -0.58 16.73
CA TYR A 79 7.70 -0.93 16.07
C TYR A 79 7.97 -1.94 14.94
N GLN A 80 8.22 -3.19 15.33
CA GLN A 80 8.45 -4.31 14.42
C GLN A 80 7.13 -4.94 13.98
N ILE A 81 7.04 -5.33 12.70
CA ILE A 81 5.89 -6.05 12.17
C ILE A 81 5.83 -7.42 12.85
N THR A 82 4.79 -7.68 13.63
CA THR A 82 4.65 -8.96 14.35
C THR A 82 4.07 -10.08 13.48
N TYR A 83 3.56 -9.73 12.29
CA TYR A 83 2.88 -10.63 11.33
C TYR A 83 1.73 -11.44 11.94
N ARG A 84 1.17 -11.00 13.07
CA ARG A 84 0.01 -11.65 13.70
C ARG A 84 -1.24 -11.49 12.84
N ASP A 85 -2.19 -12.41 13.01
CA ASP A 85 -3.50 -12.29 12.35
C ASP A 85 -4.27 -11.08 12.91
N LEU A 86 -4.67 -10.18 12.03
CA LEU A 86 -5.53 -9.03 12.39
C LEU A 86 -7.00 -9.39 12.15
N SER A 87 -7.84 -9.02 13.11
CA SER A 87 -9.29 -9.06 12.98
C SER A 87 -9.76 -8.08 11.92
N SER A 88 -10.90 -8.37 11.27
CA SER A 88 -11.49 -7.47 10.29
C SER A 88 -11.70 -6.07 10.84
N LEU A 89 -11.27 -5.06 10.07
CA LEU A 89 -11.48 -3.66 10.42
C LEU A 89 -12.97 -3.34 10.38
N THR A 90 -13.58 -3.19 11.56
CA THR A 90 -15.02 -2.96 11.75
C THR A 90 -15.33 -1.72 12.58
N ALA A 91 -14.30 -1.08 13.14
CA ALA A 91 -14.41 0.14 13.93
C ALA A 91 -13.53 1.24 13.33
N SER A 92 -13.98 2.50 13.48
CA SER A 92 -13.20 3.68 13.10
C SER A 92 -12.17 4.00 14.17
N PHE A 93 -10.96 4.38 13.77
CA PHE A 93 -9.87 4.75 14.66
C PHE A 93 -9.13 5.99 14.15
N TYR A 94 -8.35 6.61 15.02
CA TYR A 94 -7.42 7.67 14.68
C TYR A 94 -6.07 7.40 15.35
N THR A 95 -5.01 7.69 14.62
CA THR A 95 -3.64 7.54 15.09
C THR A 95 -2.73 8.55 14.36
N SER A 96 -1.56 8.82 14.93
CA SER A 96 -0.59 9.77 14.42
C SER A 96 0.83 9.27 14.68
N PHE A 97 1.70 9.43 13.70
CA PHE A 97 3.10 8.99 13.77
C PHE A 97 4.04 10.14 13.41
N VAL A 98 5.26 10.08 13.95
CA VAL A 98 6.35 10.94 13.50
C VAL A 98 7.02 10.28 12.30
N LEU A 99 6.96 10.93 11.15
CA LEU A 99 7.68 10.54 9.94
C LEU A 99 9.01 11.28 9.88
N ASN A 100 10.11 10.53 9.93
CA ASN A 100 11.46 11.08 9.79
C ASN A 100 11.89 11.07 8.31
N ASN A 101 12.92 11.85 7.99
CA ASN A 101 13.55 11.77 6.68
C ASN A 101 14.12 10.35 6.46
N ASP A 102 14.03 9.86 5.22
CA ASP A 102 14.52 8.54 4.84
C ASP A 102 13.94 7.40 5.71
N SER A 103 12.66 7.50 6.03
CA SER A 103 11.92 6.50 6.79
C SER A 103 10.53 6.30 6.22
N ALA A 104 9.89 5.19 6.58
CA ALA A 104 8.49 4.95 6.30
C ALA A 104 7.76 4.57 7.59
N VAL A 105 6.49 4.93 7.68
CA VAL A 105 5.56 4.48 8.72
C VAL A 105 4.36 3.85 8.04
N GLY A 106 3.78 2.83 8.64
CA GLY A 106 2.69 2.09 8.03
C GLY A 106 1.65 1.59 9.02
N LEU A 107 0.48 1.31 8.46
CA LEU A 107 -0.64 0.67 9.15
C LEU A 107 -1.02 -0.59 8.38
N ARG A 108 -0.91 -1.74 9.03
CA ARG A 108 -1.45 -3.00 8.53
C ARG A 108 -2.86 -3.19 9.08
N MET A 109 -3.80 -3.48 8.18
CA MET A 109 -5.22 -3.60 8.48
C MET A 109 -5.82 -4.76 7.69
N ASN A 110 -6.73 -5.51 8.29
CA ASN A 110 -7.49 -6.53 7.57
C ASN A 110 -8.79 -5.94 6.99
N LEU A 111 -8.76 -5.58 5.72
CA LEU A 111 -9.89 -5.00 4.99
C LEU A 111 -10.75 -6.11 4.37
N THR A 112 -12.00 -6.24 4.82
CA THR A 112 -12.91 -7.28 4.31
C THR A 112 -13.72 -6.80 3.12
N THR A 113 -13.94 -7.71 2.16
CA THR A 113 -14.83 -7.46 1.02
C THR A 113 -16.27 -7.18 1.49
N GLY A 114 -16.98 -6.32 0.76
CA GLY A 114 -18.35 -5.91 1.10
C GLY A 114 -18.44 -4.69 2.02
N TRP A 115 -17.31 -4.15 2.47
CA TRP A 115 -17.23 -2.92 3.27
C TRP A 115 -16.66 -1.76 2.45
N LYS A 116 -17.05 -0.53 2.81
CA LYS A 116 -16.48 0.70 2.25
C LYS A 116 -15.63 1.36 3.32
N TYR A 117 -14.34 1.48 3.04
CA TYR A 117 -13.38 2.15 3.91
C TYR A 117 -13.11 3.57 3.40
N THR A 118 -12.83 4.49 4.31
CA THR A 118 -12.42 5.86 3.99
C THR A 118 -11.20 6.17 4.84
N ILE A 119 -10.08 6.42 4.19
CA ILE A 119 -8.80 6.72 4.84
C ILE A 119 -8.55 8.22 4.64
N CYS A 120 -8.23 8.91 5.73
CA CYS A 120 -7.86 10.31 5.70
C CYS A 120 -6.47 10.47 6.29
N VAL A 121 -5.55 11.03 5.50
CA VAL A 121 -4.16 11.24 5.89
C VAL A 121 -3.90 12.73 5.94
N ASN A 122 -3.39 13.21 7.07
CA ASN A 122 -3.01 14.60 7.26
C ASN A 122 -1.53 14.68 7.61
N LEU A 123 -0.76 15.38 6.78
CA LEU A 123 0.67 15.58 6.95
C LEU A 123 0.90 16.96 7.58
N GLN A 124 1.46 16.98 8.79
CA GLN A 124 1.70 18.21 9.54
C GLN A 124 3.19 18.33 9.92
N PRO A 125 3.80 19.52 9.76
CA PRO A 125 5.17 19.74 10.20
C PRO A 125 5.24 19.85 11.72
N LEU A 126 6.20 19.15 12.35
CA LEU A 126 6.37 19.14 13.81
C LEU A 126 6.70 20.51 14.41
N ASN A 127 7.44 21.34 13.67
CA ASN A 127 7.97 22.62 14.17
C ASN A 127 7.03 23.81 13.91
N GLY A 128 5.78 23.58 13.48
CA GLY A 128 4.87 24.67 13.10
C GLY A 128 5.37 25.50 11.92
N SER A 129 6.26 24.91 11.10
CA SER A 129 6.66 25.49 9.81
C SER A 129 5.42 25.65 8.92
N GLU A 130 5.37 26.69 8.09
CA GLU A 130 4.31 26.81 7.07
C GLU A 130 4.54 25.85 5.89
N GLU A 131 5.74 25.27 5.78
CA GLU A 131 6.07 24.32 4.74
C GLU A 131 5.45 22.96 5.05
N ARG A 132 4.55 22.52 4.16
CA ARG A 132 3.94 21.20 4.25
C ARG A 132 4.98 20.13 3.95
N PRO A 133 5.18 19.13 4.82
CA PRO A 133 6.09 18.04 4.53
C PRO A 133 5.60 17.27 3.30
N ILE A 134 6.55 16.88 2.45
CA ILE A 134 6.30 16.07 1.27
C ILE A 134 6.50 14.61 1.70
N ALA A 135 5.45 13.81 1.56
CA ALA A 135 5.50 12.39 1.76
C ALA A 135 4.55 11.73 0.76
N ASP A 136 4.93 10.55 0.30
CA ASP A 136 4.08 9.73 -0.53
C ASP A 136 3.22 8.81 0.35
N VAL A 137 1.98 8.58 -0.07
CA VAL A 137 1.03 7.73 0.65
C VAL A 137 0.59 6.60 -0.27
N TYR A 138 0.86 5.36 0.15
CA TYR A 138 0.54 4.17 -0.62
C TYR A 138 -0.44 3.28 0.15
N LEU A 139 -1.44 2.76 -0.58
CA LEU A 139 -2.27 1.66 -0.10
C LEU A 139 -1.83 0.40 -0.83
N LEU A 140 -1.21 -0.52 -0.11
CA LEU A 140 -0.59 -1.73 -0.66
C LEU A 140 -1.33 -2.97 -0.18
N GLN A 141 -1.43 -3.97 -1.06
CA GLN A 141 -1.76 -5.33 -0.64
C GLN A 141 -0.53 -5.99 -0.03
N GLU A 142 -0.73 -7.07 0.72
CA GLU A 142 0.36 -7.80 1.39
C GLU A 142 1.52 -8.17 0.46
N ASN A 143 1.21 -8.69 -0.74
CA ASN A 143 2.23 -9.04 -1.73
C ASN A 143 2.98 -7.83 -2.31
N ASP A 144 2.31 -6.69 -2.45
CA ASP A 144 2.94 -5.46 -2.95
C ASP A 144 3.79 -4.81 -1.85
N PHE A 145 3.34 -4.93 -0.59
CA PHE A 145 4.09 -4.48 0.58
C PHE A 145 5.40 -5.26 0.74
N SER A 146 5.41 -6.58 0.53
CA SER A 146 6.64 -7.36 0.58
C SER A 146 7.69 -6.89 -0.44
N GLN A 147 7.27 -6.50 -1.64
CA GLN A 147 8.18 -5.91 -2.64
C GLN A 147 8.64 -4.51 -2.24
N TYR A 148 7.73 -3.68 -1.70
CA TYR A 148 8.07 -2.36 -1.19
C TYR A 148 9.10 -2.44 -0.05
N GLU A 149 8.90 -3.34 0.90
CA GLU A 149 9.80 -3.59 2.02
C GLU A 149 11.18 -4.03 1.53
N PHE A 150 11.23 -4.97 0.59
CA PHE A 150 12.49 -5.39 -0.04
C PHE A 150 13.22 -4.21 -0.72
N ASP A 151 12.51 -3.41 -1.52
CA ASP A 151 13.12 -2.26 -2.20
C ASP A 151 13.56 -1.18 -1.19
N PHE A 152 12.75 -0.92 -0.15
CA PHE A 152 13.11 -0.03 0.96
C PHE A 152 14.40 -0.49 1.65
N ASP A 153 14.47 -1.77 2.04
CA ASP A 153 15.64 -2.36 2.67
C ASP A 153 16.88 -2.23 1.78
N SER A 154 16.74 -2.55 0.50
CA SER A 154 17.85 -2.47 -0.47
C SER A 154 18.43 -1.06 -0.64
N ARG A 155 17.65 0.00 -0.39
CA ARG A 155 18.11 1.40 -0.45
C ARG A 155 18.92 1.80 0.78
N HIS A 156 18.67 1.18 1.92
CA HIS A 156 19.27 1.56 3.20
C HIS A 156 20.38 0.61 3.64
N ASN A 157 20.40 -0.60 3.08
CA ASN A 157 21.46 -1.57 3.29
C ASN A 157 22.38 -1.62 2.06
N ASP A 158 23.70 -1.67 2.30
CA ASP A 158 24.67 -2.02 1.27
C ASP A 158 24.56 -3.53 0.98
N TRP A 159 23.64 -3.92 0.10
CA TRP A 159 23.53 -5.29 -0.44
C TRP A 159 24.70 -5.62 -1.38
N ASP A 160 25.94 -5.30 -0.99
CA ASP A 160 27.16 -5.48 -1.78
C ASP A 160 27.04 -4.89 -3.21
N GLY A 161 26.35 -3.75 -3.35
CA GLY A 161 26.09 -3.11 -4.65
C GLY A 161 25.02 -3.78 -5.52
N MET A 162 24.39 -4.88 -5.08
CA MET A 162 23.36 -5.60 -5.84
C MET A 162 22.19 -4.70 -6.27
N ARG A 163 21.80 -3.76 -5.41
CA ARG A 163 20.77 -2.79 -5.75
C ARG A 163 21.16 -1.93 -6.97
N ASP A 164 22.40 -1.48 -7.03
CA ASP A 164 22.90 -0.67 -8.15
C ASP A 164 22.94 -1.49 -9.43
N ASP A 165 23.36 -2.75 -9.35
CA ASP A 165 23.34 -3.69 -10.47
C ASP A 165 21.91 -3.91 -11.01
N ILE A 166 20.91 -4.05 -10.11
CA ILE A 166 19.51 -4.17 -10.50
C ILE A 166 19.01 -2.87 -11.14
N ALA A 167 19.35 -1.71 -10.58
CA ALA A 167 18.94 -0.40 -11.12
C ALA A 167 19.51 -0.12 -12.53
N HIS A 168 20.65 -0.71 -12.87
CA HIS A 168 21.26 -0.63 -14.20
C HIS A 168 20.91 -1.80 -15.12
N SER A 169 20.13 -2.76 -14.63
CA SER A 169 19.69 -3.92 -15.41
C SER A 169 18.62 -3.56 -16.44
N THR A 170 18.23 -4.52 -17.27
CA THR A 170 17.14 -4.35 -18.23
C THR A 170 15.79 -4.01 -17.55
N PRO A 171 14.91 -3.19 -18.17
CA PRO A 171 13.66 -2.75 -17.54
C PRO A 171 12.76 -3.88 -17.02
N TRP A 172 12.74 -5.04 -17.67
CA TRP A 172 11.94 -6.18 -17.20
C TRP A 172 12.43 -6.74 -15.85
N LEU A 173 13.74 -6.68 -15.58
CA LEU A 173 14.33 -7.17 -14.33
C LEU A 173 14.11 -6.16 -13.21
N GLN A 174 14.23 -4.86 -13.52
CA GLN A 174 13.87 -3.78 -12.61
C GLN A 174 12.41 -3.88 -12.16
N ASN A 175 11.49 -4.11 -13.10
CA ASN A 175 10.06 -4.23 -12.81
C ASN A 175 9.68 -5.55 -12.09
N LEU A 176 10.56 -6.55 -12.12
CA LEU A 176 10.34 -7.82 -11.44
C LEU A 176 10.76 -7.78 -9.97
N ILE A 177 11.77 -6.97 -9.65
CA ILE A 177 12.45 -7.00 -8.34
C ILE A 177 12.19 -5.72 -7.54
N LEU A 178 12.31 -4.56 -8.19
CA LEU A 178 12.15 -3.29 -7.51
C LEU A 178 10.68 -2.91 -7.49
N TRP A 179 10.26 -2.39 -6.35
CA TRP A 179 8.95 -1.77 -6.23
C TRP A 179 8.95 -0.42 -6.95
N HIS A 180 7.92 -0.18 -7.75
CA HIS A 180 7.72 1.08 -8.48
C HIS A 180 6.38 1.70 -8.08
N PRO A 181 6.34 2.99 -7.71
CA PRO A 181 5.08 3.72 -7.59
C PRO A 181 4.47 3.89 -8.99
N PHE A 182 3.15 3.74 -9.10
CA PHE A 182 2.39 3.75 -10.35
C PHE A 182 2.41 5.09 -11.09
#